data_AF-A0A965A3C2-F1
#
_entry.id   AF-A0A965A3C2-F1
#
_cell.length_a   1.000
_cell.length_b   1.000
_cell.length_c   1.000
_cell.angle_alpha   90.00
_cell.angle_beta   90.00
_cell.angle_gamma   90.00
#
_symmetry.space_group_name_H-M   'P 1'
#
loop_
_entity.id
_entity.type
_entity.pdbx_description
1 polymer ?
#
loop_
_entity_poly.entity_id
_entity_poly.type
_entity_poly.pdbx_seq_one_letter_code
_entity_poly.pdbx_strand_id
1 'polypeptide(L)'
;MDDTTRSNLEEQRDFLLASLRDLERERAAGDVDDADYEALSSSYTARAADIIRRLEAGAAPHNPPVEGAMRRKRTSRRVLGAIAVVAVAAVLGVFVARQSGQRLPGETASGGIADSTANKLAQARQLNFNDPITAINIYTDVLKVDPDNVEALTYRSWLLALTARDAEAAVRDVAVQTAILGLGRATLLDDTYPDAHCFLGIVSYRFVNDVATAKRELAKCEAADPPAQVKGFVDAIVAEIEAAG
;
A
#
# COMPACT_ATOMS: atom_id res chain seq x y z
N MET A 1 7.59 -11.87 24.97
CA MET A 1 6.30 -11.74 24.24
C MET A 1 5.20 -11.92 25.24
N ASP A 2 4.34 -10.91 25.42
CA ASP A 2 3.16 -11.02 26.29
C ASP A 2 2.15 -12.04 25.73
N ASP A 3 1.25 -12.50 26.58
CA ASP A 3 0.34 -13.61 26.27
C ASP A 3 -0.71 -13.22 25.22
N THR A 4 -1.17 -11.96 25.25
CA THR A 4 -2.11 -11.40 24.27
C THR A 4 -1.48 -11.30 22.88
N THR A 5 -0.24 -10.84 22.77
CA THR A 5 0.51 -10.79 21.51
C THR A 5 0.73 -12.20 20.95
N ARG A 6 0.99 -13.19 21.81
CA ARG A 6 1.13 -14.59 21.38
C ARG A 6 -0.18 -15.15 20.84
N SER A 7 -1.29 -15.00 21.57
CA SER A 7 -2.62 -15.44 21.12
C SER A 7 -2.99 -14.85 19.76
N ASN A 8 -2.78 -13.53 19.57
CA ASN A 8 -3.05 -12.87 18.29
C ASN A 8 -2.23 -13.43 17.12
N LEU A 9 -0.95 -13.77 17.36
CA LEU A 9 -0.11 -14.38 16.33
C LEU A 9 -0.53 -15.83 16.02
N GLU A 10 -0.99 -16.58 17.01
CA GLU A 10 -1.51 -17.94 16.80
C GLU A 10 -2.82 -17.92 15.99
N GLU A 11 -3.74 -17.01 16.30
CA GLU A 11 -4.98 -16.81 15.52
C GLU A 11 -4.67 -16.43 14.07
N GLN A 12 -3.74 -15.50 13.84
CA GLN A 12 -3.33 -15.11 12.49
C GLN A 12 -2.64 -16.25 11.72
N ARG A 13 -1.80 -17.05 12.38
CA ARG A 13 -1.21 -18.26 11.78
C ARG A 13 -2.31 -19.22 11.34
N ASP A 14 -3.27 -19.50 12.21
CA ASP A 14 -4.32 -20.49 11.94
C ASP A 14 -5.25 -20.02 10.82
N PHE A 15 -5.57 -18.73 10.77
CA PHE A 15 -6.29 -18.10 9.67
C PHE A 15 -5.55 -18.25 8.32
N LEU A 16 -4.25 -17.96 8.28
CA LEU A 16 -3.46 -18.08 7.05
C LEU A 16 -3.37 -19.53 6.56
N LEU A 17 -3.19 -20.49 7.47
CA LEU A 17 -3.18 -21.92 7.13
C LEU A 17 -4.56 -22.44 6.71
N ALA A 18 -5.65 -21.89 7.24
CA ALA A 18 -7.00 -22.17 6.77
C ALA A 18 -7.23 -21.61 5.35
N SER A 19 -6.78 -20.38 5.10
CA SER A 19 -6.89 -19.70 3.80
C SER A 19 -6.09 -20.42 2.71
N LEU A 20 -4.89 -20.91 3.02
CA LEU A 20 -4.09 -21.73 2.09
C LEU A 20 -4.83 -23.03 1.69
N ARG A 21 -5.43 -23.72 2.66
CA ARG A 21 -6.22 -24.94 2.40
C ARG A 21 -7.49 -24.66 1.62
N ASP A 22 -8.07 -23.48 1.78
CA ASP A 22 -9.25 -23.07 1.02
C ASP A 22 -8.89 -22.75 -0.43
N LEU A 23 -7.83 -21.96 -0.62
CA LEU A 23 -7.28 -21.62 -1.94
C LEU A 23 -6.89 -22.87 -2.76
N GLU A 24 -6.36 -23.91 -2.10
CA GLU A 24 -6.10 -25.21 -2.75
C GLU A 24 -7.39 -25.93 -3.20
N ARG A 25 -8.48 -25.83 -2.42
CA ARG A 25 -9.78 -26.40 -2.81
C ARG A 25 -10.39 -25.63 -3.96
N GLU A 26 -10.35 -24.30 -3.92
CA GLU A 26 -10.86 -23.42 -4.99
C GLU A 26 -10.11 -23.66 -6.31
N ARG A 27 -8.78 -23.80 -6.26
CA ARG A 27 -7.99 -24.22 -7.42
C ARG A 27 -8.40 -25.60 -7.94
N ALA A 28 -8.59 -26.57 -7.05
CA ALA A 28 -9.01 -27.92 -7.44
C ALA A 28 -10.43 -27.95 -8.02
N ALA A 29 -11.30 -27.03 -7.61
CA ALA A 29 -12.63 -26.82 -8.19
C ALA A 29 -12.59 -26.05 -9.52
N GLY A 30 -11.48 -25.39 -9.84
CA GLY A 30 -11.31 -24.56 -11.03
C GLY A 30 -11.84 -23.12 -10.86
N ASP A 31 -12.11 -22.69 -9.63
CA ASP A 31 -12.61 -21.36 -9.31
C ASP A 31 -11.50 -20.30 -9.30
N VAL A 32 -10.24 -20.73 -9.21
CA VAL A 32 -9.03 -19.90 -9.24
C VAL A 32 -8.06 -20.47 -10.27
N ASP A 33 -7.52 -19.62 -11.15
CA ASP A 33 -6.53 -20.05 -12.14
C ASP A 33 -5.13 -20.24 -11.53
N ASP A 34 -4.24 -20.92 -12.27
CA ASP A 34 -2.92 -21.27 -11.77
C ASP A 34 -2.03 -20.04 -11.47
N ALA A 35 -2.20 -18.92 -12.20
CA ALA A 35 -1.40 -17.72 -12.00
C ALA A 35 -1.83 -16.98 -10.73
N ASP A 36 -3.14 -16.84 -10.52
CA ASP A 36 -3.72 -16.25 -9.32
C ASP A 36 -3.45 -17.12 -8.08
N TYR A 37 -3.53 -18.45 -8.22
CA TYR A 37 -3.15 -19.39 -7.17
C TYR A 37 -1.69 -19.20 -6.75
N GLU A 38 -0.75 -19.14 -7.70
CA GLU A 38 0.68 -18.96 -7.39
C GLU A 38 0.95 -17.64 -6.67
N ALA A 39 0.33 -16.55 -7.11
CA ALA A 39 0.48 -15.24 -6.49
C ALA A 39 -0.06 -15.21 -5.04
N LEU A 40 -1.29 -15.69 -4.84
CA LEU A 40 -1.94 -15.71 -3.53
C LEU A 40 -1.27 -16.71 -2.55
N SER A 41 -0.95 -17.91 -3.03
CA SER A 41 -0.28 -18.95 -2.22
C SER A 41 1.11 -18.52 -1.75
N SER A 42 1.88 -17.86 -2.61
CA SER A 42 3.20 -17.34 -2.26
C SER A 42 3.12 -16.28 -1.16
N SER A 43 2.16 -15.36 -1.26
CA SER A 43 1.91 -14.31 -0.26
C SER A 43 1.49 -14.89 1.10
N TYR A 44 0.52 -15.80 1.11
CA TYR A 44 0.07 -16.46 2.35
C TYR A 44 1.16 -17.32 2.98
N THR A 45 1.95 -18.03 2.17
CA THR A 45 3.07 -18.84 2.65
C THR A 45 4.17 -17.98 3.28
N ALA A 46 4.54 -16.87 2.63
CA ALA A 46 5.55 -15.94 3.17
C ALA A 46 5.11 -15.33 4.50
N ARG A 47 3.84 -14.91 4.61
CA ARG A 47 3.26 -14.36 5.84
C ARG A 47 3.17 -15.41 6.95
N ALA A 48 2.71 -16.61 6.65
CA ALA A 48 2.63 -17.71 7.62
C ALA A 48 4.02 -18.06 8.17
N ALA A 49 5.03 -18.15 7.30
CA ALA A 49 6.41 -18.40 7.70
C ALA A 49 6.97 -17.29 8.62
N ASP A 50 6.59 -16.03 8.40
CA ASP A 50 7.00 -14.93 9.26
C ASP A 50 6.38 -14.99 10.66
N ILE A 51 5.08 -15.27 10.74
CA ILE A 51 4.38 -15.41 12.01
C ILE A 51 4.92 -16.59 12.82
N ILE A 52 5.16 -17.74 12.16
CA ILE A 52 5.74 -18.93 12.80
C ILE A 52 7.13 -18.61 13.39
N ARG A 53 8.00 -17.92 12.64
CA ARG A 53 9.31 -17.51 13.16
C ARG A 53 9.21 -16.59 14.38
N ARG A 54 8.23 -15.67 14.41
CA ARG A 54 8.01 -14.78 15.57
C ARG A 54 7.52 -15.54 16.79
N LEU A 55 6.63 -16.52 16.60
CA LEU A 55 6.16 -17.41 17.65
C LEU A 55 7.30 -18.26 18.23
N GLU A 56 8.17 -18.80 17.37
CA GLU A 56 9.37 -19.56 17.77
C GLU A 56 10.39 -18.68 18.50
N ALA A 57 10.67 -17.47 17.99
CA ALA A 57 11.57 -16.52 18.63
C ALA A 57 11.06 -16.05 20.00
N GLY A 58 9.74 -15.95 20.17
CA GLY A 58 9.09 -15.64 21.44
C GLY A 58 9.03 -16.83 22.42
N ALA A 59 9.29 -18.05 21.96
CA ALA A 59 9.30 -19.28 22.76
C ALA A 59 10.72 -19.73 23.18
N ALA A 60 11.76 -19.16 22.56
CA ALA A 60 13.15 -19.53 22.83
C ALA A 60 13.67 -18.93 24.16
N PRO A 61 14.28 -19.74 25.04
CA PRO A 61 15.16 -19.23 26.09
C PRO A 61 16.35 -18.51 25.46
N HIS A 62 16.70 -17.35 26.01
CA HIS A 62 17.81 -16.51 25.56
C HIS A 62 19.15 -17.25 25.65
N ASN A 63 19.72 -17.66 24.51
CA ASN A 63 21.12 -18.04 24.38
C ASN A 63 21.77 -17.12 23.32
N PRO A 64 22.90 -16.44 23.64
CA PRO A 64 23.59 -15.56 22.70
C PRO A 64 24.36 -16.36 21.61
N PRO A 65 24.79 -15.70 20.52
CA PRO A 65 25.05 -16.36 19.25
C PRO A 65 26.42 -17.03 19.19
N VAL A 66 26.49 -18.17 18.50
CA VAL A 66 27.74 -18.77 18.02
C VAL A 66 27.89 -18.53 16.53
N GLU A 67 28.94 -17.80 16.18
CA GLU A 67 29.52 -17.71 14.84
C GLU A 67 29.85 -19.11 14.30
N GLY A 68 29.64 -19.33 13.00
CA GLY A 68 30.08 -20.58 12.37
C GLY A 68 29.73 -20.78 10.90
N ALA A 69 30.72 -20.49 10.06
CA ALA A 69 31.07 -21.17 8.80
C ALA A 69 30.21 -20.98 7.52
N MET A 70 30.87 -20.37 6.52
CA MET A 70 30.66 -20.59 5.09
C MET A 70 30.49 -22.08 4.71
N ARG A 71 29.63 -22.38 3.73
CA ARG A 71 30.06 -23.10 2.49
C ARG A 71 29.02 -23.15 1.37
N ARG A 72 29.58 -23.22 0.17
CA ARG A 72 29.03 -23.04 -1.17
C ARG A 72 28.65 -24.37 -1.83
N LYS A 73 27.67 -24.30 -2.75
CA LYS A 73 27.62 -24.86 -4.13
C LYS A 73 26.80 -26.14 -4.46
N ARG A 74 26.13 -26.01 -5.62
CA ARG A 74 25.93 -26.98 -6.75
C ARG A 74 24.81 -28.04 -6.58
N THR A 75 24.03 -28.47 -7.59
CA THR A 75 23.71 -28.09 -9.00
C THR A 75 22.77 -29.15 -9.57
N SER A 76 21.94 -28.73 -10.54
CA SER A 76 21.56 -29.39 -11.81
C SER A 76 20.90 -30.77 -11.83
N ARG A 77 19.72 -30.80 -12.46
CA ARG A 77 19.28 -31.58 -13.64
C ARG A 77 17.75 -31.68 -13.46
N ARG A 78 16.91 -31.28 -14.41
CA ARG A 78 16.84 -31.86 -15.76
C ARG A 78 16.24 -30.86 -16.75
N VAL A 79 16.98 -30.70 -17.85
CA VAL A 79 16.56 -30.19 -19.15
C VAL A 79 15.63 -31.23 -19.78
N LEU A 80 14.40 -30.87 -20.17
CA LEU A 80 13.69 -31.43 -21.34
C LEU A 80 12.36 -30.70 -21.65
N GLY A 81 12.39 -29.39 -21.91
CA GLY A 81 11.16 -28.64 -22.24
C GLY A 81 11.36 -27.42 -23.14
N ALA A 82 12.49 -27.31 -23.85
CA ALA A 82 12.93 -26.05 -24.45
C ALA A 82 12.95 -25.99 -25.99
N ILE A 83 12.17 -26.82 -26.70
CA ILE A 83 12.13 -26.78 -28.18
C ILE A 83 10.73 -26.46 -28.76
N ALA A 84 9.64 -26.54 -27.99
CA ALA A 84 8.30 -26.27 -28.52
C ALA A 84 7.81 -24.81 -28.41
N VAL A 85 8.47 -23.96 -27.61
CA VAL A 85 8.00 -22.58 -27.32
C VAL A 85 8.46 -21.54 -28.37
N VAL A 86 9.49 -21.84 -29.16
CA VAL A 86 10.07 -20.84 -30.09
C VAL A 86 9.21 -20.64 -31.36
N ALA A 87 8.36 -21.59 -31.74
CA ALA A 87 7.57 -21.49 -32.97
C ALA A 87 6.30 -20.64 -32.84
N VAL A 88 5.72 -20.51 -31.64
CA VAL A 88 4.48 -19.72 -31.42
C VAL A 88 4.79 -18.24 -31.15
N ALA A 89 5.97 -17.93 -30.59
CA ALA A 89 6.39 -16.56 -30.31
C ALA A 89 6.68 -15.70 -31.57
N ALA A 90 6.99 -16.32 -32.71
CA ALA A 90 7.35 -15.59 -33.93
C ALA A 90 6.13 -15.01 -34.68
N VAL A 91 4.93 -15.55 -34.49
CA VAL A 91 3.73 -15.11 -35.23
C VAL A 91 2.97 -14.00 -34.50
N LEU A 92 3.03 -13.95 -33.17
CA LEU A 92 2.40 -12.87 -32.37
C LEU A 92 3.30 -11.64 -32.17
N GLY A 93 4.63 -11.78 -32.30
CA GLY A 93 5.57 -10.66 -32.11
C GLY A 93 5.53 -9.58 -33.18
N VAL A 94 5.04 -9.88 -34.38
CA VAL A 94 5.03 -8.91 -35.50
C VAL A 94 3.86 -7.92 -35.42
N PHE A 95 2.78 -8.25 -34.69
CA PHE A 95 1.60 -7.38 -34.59
C PHE A 95 1.72 -6.31 -33.48
N VAL A 96 2.43 -6.61 -32.38
CA VAL A 96 2.66 -5.65 -31.27
C VAL A 96 3.62 -4.51 -31.65
N ALA A 97 4.52 -4.74 -32.60
CA ALA A 97 5.55 -3.78 -32.99
C ALA A 97 5.03 -2.50 -33.69
N ARG A 98 3.76 -2.45 -34.12
CA ARG A 98 3.22 -1.30 -34.88
C ARG A 98 2.38 -0.31 -34.07
N GLN A 99 2.21 -0.51 -32.76
CA GLN A 99 1.49 0.45 -31.90
C GLN A 99 2.32 1.04 -30.76
N SER A 100 3.49 0.50 -30.46
CA SER A 100 4.40 1.06 -29.44
C SER A 100 5.33 2.12 -30.03
N GLY A 101 4.71 3.22 -30.48
CA GLY A 101 5.38 4.29 -31.21
C GLY A 101 5.34 5.67 -30.55
N GLN A 102 5.38 5.78 -29.21
CA GLN A 102 5.74 7.03 -28.52
C GLN A 102 6.50 6.72 -27.23
N ARG A 103 7.79 7.09 -27.19
CA ARG A 103 8.65 7.04 -25.99
C ARG A 103 8.98 8.48 -25.59
N LEU A 104 8.76 8.84 -24.33
CA LEU A 104 9.18 10.12 -23.76
C LEU A 104 10.66 10.01 -23.31
N PRO A 105 11.49 11.05 -23.47
CA PRO A 105 12.89 11.02 -23.04
C PRO A 105 13.01 11.01 -21.51
N GLY A 106 13.67 9.98 -20.94
CA GLY A 106 14.00 9.96 -19.50
C GLY A 106 14.12 8.58 -18.86
N GLU A 107 13.65 7.50 -19.48
CA GLU A 107 13.69 6.17 -18.86
C GLU A 107 15.08 5.51 -18.98
N THR A 108 15.77 5.38 -17.86
CA THR A 108 16.96 4.52 -17.74
C THR A 108 16.55 3.05 -17.69
N ALA A 109 17.06 2.31 -18.67
CA ALA A 109 17.05 0.86 -18.69
C ALA A 109 17.96 0.29 -17.60
N SER A 110 17.43 0.08 -16.40
CA SER A 110 18.07 -0.82 -15.43
C SER A 110 17.00 -1.68 -14.76
N GLY A 111 16.94 -2.93 -15.18
CA GLY A 111 16.03 -3.93 -14.65
C GLY A 111 16.30 -4.25 -13.18
N GLY A 112 15.20 -4.33 -12.44
CA GLY A 112 15.07 -5.06 -11.20
C GLY A 112 13.58 -5.27 -10.99
N ILE A 113 13.14 -6.52 -10.89
CA ILE A 113 11.80 -6.88 -10.41
C ILE A 113 11.78 -6.59 -8.90
N ALA A 114 11.88 -5.31 -8.58
CA ALA A 114 11.55 -4.68 -7.31
C ALA A 114 10.28 -3.89 -7.62
N ASP A 115 9.27 -4.03 -6.79
CA ASP A 115 7.94 -3.47 -7.06
C ASP A 115 8.06 -1.97 -7.37
N SER A 116 7.81 -1.60 -8.63
CA SER A 116 8.05 -0.23 -9.10
C SER A 116 7.21 0.74 -8.27
N THR A 117 7.65 1.99 -8.09
CA THR A 117 6.85 3.00 -7.37
C THR A 117 5.41 3.06 -7.90
N ALA A 118 5.22 2.93 -9.22
CA ALA A 118 3.91 2.88 -9.86
C ALA A 118 3.07 1.67 -9.41
N ASN A 119 3.67 0.48 -9.32
CA ASN A 119 2.97 -0.72 -8.82
C ASN A 119 2.58 -0.57 -7.35
N LYS A 120 3.49 -0.06 -6.50
CA LYS A 120 3.21 0.19 -5.09
C LYS A 120 2.06 1.17 -4.91
N LEU A 121 2.05 2.27 -5.67
CA LEU A 121 0.94 3.22 -5.64
C LEU A 121 -0.37 2.57 -6.07
N ALA A 122 -0.37 1.78 -7.15
CA ALA A 122 -1.56 1.05 -7.60
C ALA A 122 -2.07 0.06 -6.54
N GLN A 123 -1.18 -0.70 -5.90
CA GLN A 123 -1.52 -1.63 -4.82
C GLN A 123 -2.09 -0.89 -3.61
N ALA A 124 -1.47 0.22 -3.20
CA ALA A 124 -1.94 1.02 -2.08
C ALA A 124 -3.37 1.54 -2.31
N ARG A 125 -3.68 2.05 -3.51
CA ARG A 125 -5.04 2.50 -3.88
C ARG A 125 -6.10 1.42 -3.72
N GLN A 126 -5.80 0.18 -4.11
CA GLN A 126 -6.72 -0.96 -3.96
C GLN A 126 -7.00 -1.29 -2.48
N LEU A 127 -6.06 -0.97 -1.60
CA LEU A 127 -6.12 -1.25 -0.18
C LEU A 127 -6.64 -0.07 0.64
N ASN A 128 -6.60 1.16 0.15
CA ASN A 128 -6.91 2.40 0.89
C ASN A 128 -8.11 2.28 1.84
N PHE A 129 -9.22 1.68 1.39
CA PHE A 129 -10.45 1.52 2.18
C PHE A 129 -10.66 0.12 2.77
N ASN A 130 -9.98 -0.90 2.23
CA ASN A 130 -10.15 -2.30 2.65
C ASN A 130 -9.18 -2.68 3.77
N ASP A 131 -7.92 -2.24 3.65
CA ASP A 131 -6.85 -2.43 4.62
C ASP A 131 -6.01 -1.14 4.70
N PRO A 132 -6.51 -0.11 5.41
CA PRO A 132 -5.87 1.20 5.45
C PRO A 132 -4.48 1.15 6.10
N ILE A 133 -4.23 0.22 7.03
CA ILE A 133 -2.93 0.08 7.69
C ILE A 133 -1.89 -0.46 6.71
N THR A 134 -2.23 -1.47 5.91
CA THR A 134 -1.33 -1.96 4.86
C THR A 134 -1.10 -0.89 3.79
N ALA A 135 -2.13 -0.15 3.37
CA ALA A 135 -1.97 0.97 2.44
C ALA A 135 -1.02 2.06 2.97
N ILE A 136 -1.14 2.45 4.25
CA ILE A 136 -0.22 3.39 4.92
C ILE A 136 1.23 2.90 4.83
N ASN A 137 1.46 1.60 5.05
CA ASN A 137 2.81 1.03 4.98
C ASN A 137 3.38 1.09 3.56
N ILE A 138 2.57 0.79 2.54
CA ILE A 138 3.00 0.84 1.14
C ILE A 138 3.34 2.28 0.71
N TYR A 139 2.48 3.26 1.03
CA TYR A 139 2.82 4.66 0.76
C TYR A 139 4.06 5.12 1.54
N THR A 140 4.23 4.65 2.78
CA THR A 140 5.45 4.93 3.55
C THR A 140 6.69 4.38 2.85
N ASP A 141 6.60 3.19 2.24
CA ASP A 141 7.69 2.62 1.45
C ASP A 141 7.94 3.36 0.15
N VAL A 142 6.91 3.94 -0.48
CA VAL A 142 7.09 4.87 -1.60
C VAL A 142 7.87 6.09 -1.14
N LEU A 143 7.49 6.72 -0.02
CA LEU A 143 8.15 7.92 0.50
C LEU A 143 9.60 7.71 0.96
N LYS A 144 10.01 6.47 1.24
CA LYS A 144 11.43 6.15 1.49
C LYS A 144 12.29 6.25 0.22
N VAL A 145 11.70 6.04 -0.94
CA VAL A 145 12.37 6.07 -2.26
C VAL A 145 12.19 7.42 -2.93
N ASP A 146 10.98 7.95 -2.89
CA ASP A 146 10.58 9.24 -3.45
C ASP A 146 9.87 10.07 -2.37
N PRO A 147 10.63 10.82 -1.54
CA PRO A 147 10.08 11.58 -0.40
C PRO A 147 9.10 12.69 -0.78
N ASP A 148 9.15 13.16 -2.02
CA ASP A 148 8.31 14.24 -2.55
C ASP A 148 7.18 13.69 -3.44
N ASN A 149 6.90 12.38 -3.36
CA ASN A 149 5.77 11.78 -4.07
C ASN A 149 4.43 12.35 -3.55
N VAL A 150 3.83 13.26 -4.32
CA VAL A 150 2.61 14.00 -3.94
C VAL A 150 1.46 13.07 -3.58
N GLU A 151 1.28 12.01 -4.36
CA GLU A 151 0.21 11.03 -4.13
C GLU A 151 0.40 10.27 -2.81
N ALA A 152 1.61 9.74 -2.58
CA ALA A 152 1.89 8.99 -1.36
C ALA A 152 1.82 9.89 -0.12
N LEU A 153 2.28 11.14 -0.20
CA LEU A 153 2.10 12.14 0.86
C LEU A 153 0.62 12.37 1.15
N THR A 154 -0.19 12.52 0.11
CA THR A 154 -1.62 12.83 0.21
C THR A 154 -2.40 11.68 0.87
N TYR A 155 -2.34 10.49 0.28
CA TYR A 155 -3.17 9.38 0.74
C TYR A 155 -2.66 8.76 2.05
N ARG A 156 -1.35 8.68 2.28
CA ARG A 156 -0.82 8.23 3.59
C ARG A 156 -1.32 9.12 4.72
N SER A 157 -1.23 10.43 4.53
CA SER A 157 -1.65 11.41 5.52
C SER A 157 -3.14 11.35 5.78
N TRP A 158 -3.95 11.25 4.72
CA TRP A 158 -5.40 11.06 4.85
C TRP A 158 -5.75 9.80 5.66
N LEU A 159 -5.14 8.66 5.33
CA LEU A 159 -5.38 7.40 6.03
C LEU A 159 -4.90 7.46 7.50
N LEU A 160 -3.79 8.15 7.79
CA LEU A 160 -3.35 8.38 9.17
C LEU A 160 -4.39 9.16 9.98
N ALA A 161 -4.99 10.21 9.42
CA ALA A 161 -6.03 10.97 10.11
C ALA A 161 -7.31 10.14 10.30
N LEU A 162 -7.73 9.40 9.28
CA LEU A 162 -8.94 8.56 9.35
C LEU A 162 -8.81 7.43 10.36
N THR A 163 -7.72 6.67 10.31
CA THR A 163 -7.51 5.50 11.19
C THR A 163 -7.30 5.90 12.65
N ALA A 164 -6.86 7.13 12.90
CA ALA A 164 -6.61 7.63 14.25
C ALA A 164 -7.85 8.21 14.95
N ARG A 165 -9.01 8.30 14.28
CA ARG A 165 -10.24 8.89 14.86
C ARG A 165 -10.61 8.28 16.21
N ASP A 166 -10.57 6.96 16.29
CA ASP A 166 -10.98 6.19 17.48
C ASP A 166 -9.79 5.81 18.38
N ALA A 167 -8.59 6.31 18.09
CA ALA A 167 -7.40 6.08 18.89
C ALA A 167 -7.41 6.93 20.19
N GLU A 168 -6.54 6.55 21.13
CA GLU A 168 -6.26 7.36 22.31
C GLU A 168 -5.82 8.78 21.91
N ALA A 169 -6.19 9.78 22.70
CA ALA A 169 -5.98 11.20 22.37
C ALA A 169 -4.54 11.53 21.96
N ALA A 170 -3.54 11.07 22.72
CA ALA A 170 -2.14 11.33 22.40
C ALA A 170 -1.71 10.72 21.05
N VAL A 171 -2.19 9.52 20.73
CA VAL A 171 -1.91 8.86 19.45
C VAL A 171 -2.62 9.57 18.30
N ARG A 172 -3.89 9.95 18.51
CA ARG A 172 -4.67 10.72 17.54
C ARG A 172 -4.02 12.05 17.21
N ASP A 173 -3.56 12.79 18.22
CA ASP A 173 -2.96 14.11 18.02
C ASP A 173 -1.67 14.01 17.18
N VAL A 174 -0.82 13.02 17.45
CA VAL A 174 0.40 12.78 16.66
C VAL A 174 0.07 12.38 15.22
N ALA A 175 -0.92 11.50 15.02
CA ALA A 175 -1.33 11.06 13.69
C ALA A 175 -1.94 12.21 12.87
N VAL A 176 -2.81 13.02 13.48
CA VAL A 176 -3.42 14.20 12.85
C VAL A 176 -2.37 15.25 12.50
N GLN A 177 -1.43 15.55 13.40
CA GLN A 177 -0.34 16.49 13.09
C GLN A 177 0.54 15.97 11.94
N THR A 178 0.86 14.68 11.95
CA THR A 178 1.61 14.05 10.84
C THR A 178 0.84 14.15 9.53
N ALA A 179 -0.47 13.97 9.57
CA ALA A 179 -1.34 14.10 8.40
C ALA A 179 -1.36 15.53 7.86
N ILE A 180 -1.55 16.53 8.72
CA ILE A 180 -1.56 17.95 8.32
C ILE A 180 -0.22 18.34 7.69
N LEU A 181 0.91 17.91 8.28
CA LEU A 181 2.24 18.19 7.73
C LEU A 181 2.45 17.55 6.34
N GLY A 182 2.06 16.28 6.19
CA GLY A 182 2.20 15.59 4.90
C GLY A 182 1.28 16.14 3.82
N LEU A 183 0.03 16.46 4.16
CA LEU A 183 -0.93 17.11 3.26
C LEU A 183 -0.47 18.52 2.86
N GLY A 184 -0.02 19.33 3.82
CA GLY A 184 0.55 20.64 3.53
C GLY A 184 1.82 20.57 2.67
N ARG A 185 2.65 19.54 2.85
CA ARG A 185 3.80 19.32 1.95
C ARG A 185 3.33 18.97 0.53
N ALA A 186 2.29 18.14 0.39
CA ALA A 186 1.73 17.78 -0.91
C ALA A 186 1.17 19.01 -1.66
N THR A 187 0.43 19.89 -0.98
CA THR A 187 -0.09 21.13 -1.61
C THR A 187 1.01 22.12 -2.00
N LEU A 188 2.14 22.13 -1.28
CA LEU A 188 3.30 22.94 -1.64
C LEU A 188 4.09 22.37 -2.83
N LEU A 189 4.08 21.06 -3.02
CA LEU A 189 4.74 20.37 -4.13
C LEU A 189 3.93 20.47 -5.41
N ASP A 190 2.62 20.32 -5.30
CA ASP A 190 1.67 20.44 -6.41
C ASP A 190 0.37 21.09 -5.90
N ASP A 191 0.25 22.39 -6.14
CA ASP A 191 -0.93 23.21 -5.78
C ASP A 191 -2.14 22.92 -6.67
N THR A 192 -2.00 22.02 -7.65
CA THR A 192 -3.08 21.59 -8.53
C THR A 192 -3.59 20.19 -8.20
N TYR A 193 -2.98 19.49 -7.23
CA TYR A 193 -3.38 18.15 -6.81
C TYR A 193 -4.63 18.22 -5.91
N PRO A 194 -5.85 17.95 -6.43
CA PRO A 194 -7.10 18.35 -5.75
C PRO A 194 -7.28 17.69 -4.40
N ASP A 195 -6.98 16.39 -4.32
CA ASP A 195 -7.16 15.57 -3.12
C ASP A 195 -6.34 16.11 -1.93
N ALA A 196 -5.16 16.68 -2.17
CA ALA A 196 -4.34 17.26 -1.11
C ALA A 196 -5.05 18.45 -0.45
N HIS A 197 -5.66 19.32 -1.25
CA HIS A 197 -6.45 20.46 -0.77
C HIS A 197 -7.74 20.00 -0.06
N CYS A 198 -8.47 19.06 -0.67
CA CYS A 198 -9.68 18.51 -0.08
C CYS A 198 -9.40 17.92 1.31
N PHE A 199 -8.42 17.02 1.41
CA PHE A 199 -8.10 16.34 2.65
C PHE A 199 -7.49 17.27 3.69
N LEU A 200 -6.61 18.21 3.29
CA LEU A 200 -6.06 19.19 4.23
C LEU A 200 -7.18 20.03 4.85
N GLY A 201 -8.10 20.54 4.04
CA GLY A 201 -9.22 21.32 4.53
C GLY A 201 -10.13 20.54 5.48
N ILE A 202 -10.47 19.29 5.12
CA ILE A 202 -11.28 18.40 5.96
C ILE A 202 -10.59 18.10 7.29
N VAL A 203 -9.31 17.72 7.27
CA VAL A 203 -8.56 17.35 8.48
C VAL A 203 -8.37 18.56 9.40
N SER A 204 -8.00 19.72 8.84
CA SER A 204 -7.84 20.96 9.58
C SER A 204 -9.11 21.36 10.33
N TYR A 205 -10.28 21.26 9.68
CA TYR A 205 -11.54 21.56 10.34
C TYR A 205 -11.93 20.50 11.38
N ARG A 206 -12.00 19.23 10.95
CA ARG A 206 -12.62 18.15 11.75
C ARG A 206 -11.81 17.74 12.98
N PHE A 207 -10.48 17.88 12.95
CA PHE A 207 -9.63 17.38 14.03
C PHE A 207 -8.97 18.47 14.86
N VAL A 208 -8.68 19.64 14.28
CA VAL A 208 -7.96 20.72 15.01
C VAL A 208 -8.69 22.05 15.01
N ASN A 209 -9.89 22.13 14.41
CA ASN A 209 -10.72 23.33 14.33
C ASN A 209 -9.99 24.55 13.72
N ASP A 210 -9.04 24.32 12.80
CA ASP A 210 -8.38 25.39 12.04
C ASP A 210 -9.26 25.81 10.87
N VAL A 211 -10.21 26.69 11.17
CA VAL A 211 -11.18 27.24 10.21
C VAL A 211 -10.52 28.02 9.09
N ALA A 212 -9.43 28.74 9.37
CA ALA A 212 -8.76 29.58 8.38
C ALA A 212 -8.07 28.73 7.30
N THR A 213 -7.38 27.66 7.69
CA THR A 213 -6.83 26.68 6.75
C THR A 213 -7.95 25.95 6.03
N ALA A 214 -8.98 25.49 6.75
CA ALA A 214 -10.10 24.79 6.14
C ALA A 214 -10.76 25.59 5.01
N LYS A 215 -11.13 26.86 5.23
CA LYS A 215 -11.74 27.71 4.19
C LYS A 215 -10.85 27.82 2.94
N ARG A 216 -9.56 28.07 3.13
CA ARG A 216 -8.61 28.27 2.03
C ARG A 216 -8.45 27.00 1.17
N GLU A 217 -8.26 25.86 1.81
CA GLU A 217 -8.00 24.61 1.10
C GLU A 217 -9.29 24.01 0.51
N LEU A 218 -10.42 24.11 1.21
CA LEU A 218 -11.70 23.64 0.67
C LEU A 218 -12.17 24.46 -0.54
N ALA A 219 -11.90 25.77 -0.59
CA ALA A 219 -12.17 26.57 -1.78
C ALA A 219 -11.38 26.08 -3.01
N LYS A 220 -10.11 25.66 -2.82
CA LYS A 220 -9.31 25.05 -3.89
C LYS A 220 -9.84 23.68 -4.30
N CYS A 221 -10.25 22.88 -3.32
CA CYS A 221 -10.91 21.60 -3.55
C CYS A 221 -12.17 21.78 -4.42
N GLU A 222 -13.06 22.70 -4.06
CA GLU A 222 -14.29 22.98 -4.82
C GLU A 222 -13.99 23.47 -6.24
N ALA A 223 -13.00 24.35 -6.40
CA ALA A 223 -12.60 24.87 -7.71
C ALA A 223 -12.06 23.76 -8.65
N ALA A 224 -11.57 22.65 -8.09
CA ALA A 224 -11.11 21.50 -8.85
C ALA A 224 -12.23 20.52 -9.25
N ASP A 225 -13.49 20.84 -8.97
CA ASP A 225 -14.69 20.05 -9.31
C ASP A 225 -14.58 18.58 -8.85
N PRO A 226 -14.53 18.33 -7.54
CA PRO A 226 -14.30 16.99 -7.01
C PRO A 226 -15.53 16.10 -7.25
N PRO A 227 -15.38 14.76 -7.25
CA PRO A 227 -16.50 13.85 -7.45
C PRO A 227 -17.67 14.16 -6.52
N ALA A 228 -18.91 13.96 -6.98
CA ALA A 228 -20.13 14.38 -6.26
C ALA A 228 -20.18 13.94 -4.78
N GLN A 229 -19.66 12.74 -4.48
CA GLN A 229 -19.57 12.24 -3.11
C GLN A 229 -18.62 13.08 -2.24
N VAL A 230 -17.43 13.42 -2.76
CA VAL A 230 -16.46 14.30 -2.08
C VAL A 230 -17.03 15.72 -1.97
N LYS A 231 -17.63 16.23 -3.04
CA LYS A 231 -18.29 17.54 -3.05
C LYS A 231 -19.34 17.66 -1.93
N GLY A 232 -20.21 16.66 -1.77
CA GLY A 232 -21.22 16.67 -0.71
C GLY A 232 -20.63 16.78 0.71
N PHE A 233 -19.46 16.15 0.97
CA PHE A 233 -18.78 16.30 2.26
C PHE A 233 -18.15 17.68 2.44
N VAL A 234 -17.57 18.23 1.38
CA VAL A 234 -16.93 19.56 1.38
C VAL A 234 -18.00 20.64 1.61
N ASP A 235 -19.09 20.62 0.85
CA ASP A 235 -20.20 21.57 0.95
C ASP A 235 -20.78 21.58 2.38
N ALA A 236 -20.92 20.40 3.01
CA ALA A 236 -21.39 20.28 4.39
C ALA A 236 -20.44 20.95 5.39
N ILE A 237 -19.13 20.77 5.23
CA ILE A 237 -18.13 21.41 6.10
C ILE A 237 -18.12 22.92 5.90
N VAL A 238 -18.19 23.39 4.66
CA VAL A 238 -18.24 24.82 4.34
C VAL A 238 -19.47 25.46 4.99
N ALA A 239 -20.65 24.83 4.89
CA ALA A 239 -21.86 25.32 5.55
C ALA A 239 -21.74 25.37 7.10
N GLU A 240 -21.13 24.35 7.71
CA GLU A 240 -20.88 24.36 9.17
C GLU A 240 -19.94 25.51 9.58
N ILE A 241 -18.88 25.73 8.79
CA ILE A 241 -17.92 26.81 9.01
C ILE A 241 -18.59 28.19 8.90
N GLU A 242 -19.48 28.37 7.92
CA GLU A 242 -20.21 29.63 7.72
C GLU A 242 -21.22 29.90 8.84
N ALA A 243 -21.88 28.86 9.36
CA ALA A 243 -22.83 29.00 10.47
C ALA A 243 -22.16 29.32 11.82
N ALA A 244 -20.86 29.02 11.97
CA ALA A 244 -20.09 29.24 13.18
C ALA A 244 -19.38 30.61 13.23
N GLY A 245 -19.36 31.36 12.13
CA GLY A 245 -18.72 32.68 12.00
C GLY A 245 -19.71 33.83 11.99
#